data_AF-A0A3P7R951-F1
#
_entry.id   AF-A0A3P7R951-F1
#
_cell.length_a   1.000
_cell.length_b   1.000
_cell.length_c   1.000
_cell.angle_alpha   90.00
_cell.angle_beta   90.00
_cell.angle_gamma   90.00
#
_symmetry.space_group_name_H-M   'P 1'
#
loop_
_entity.id
_entity.type
_entity.pdbx_description
1 polymer ?
#
loop_
_entity_poly.entity_id
_entity_poly.type
_entity_poly.pdbx_seq_one_letter_code
_entity_poly.pdbx_strand_id
1 'polypeptide(L)'
;MQGIRSVGVGPQNAAVVEFLSPLTILCGPNGAGKTTVIEALKYVTTGELPKGNLQAFIHDIRLCDKARVDASVKLKFRDIRGRCCVVTRRMMQFKGAKILNLLGLPAAILDYVVFCHQEESSWPLDEPKKLKERFDEIFQVTGYVKAIDVLKKELKENVLFIFF
;
A
#
# COMPACT_ATOMS: atom_id res chain seq x y z
N MET A 1 -10.17 -13.11 -9.55
CA MET A 1 -9.29 -12.08 -8.99
C MET A 1 -9.89 -10.72 -9.30
N GLN A 2 -9.80 -9.75 -8.40
CA GLN A 2 -10.33 -8.40 -8.60
C GLN A 2 -9.36 -7.39 -7.98
N GLY A 3 -9.14 -6.24 -8.63
CA GLY A 3 -8.36 -5.13 -8.06
C GLY A 3 -6.88 -5.46 -7.84
N ILE A 4 -6.30 -6.34 -8.67
CA ILE A 4 -4.90 -6.77 -8.59
C ILE A 4 -4.16 -6.35 -9.84
N ARG A 5 -3.14 -5.50 -9.70
CA ARG A 5 -2.36 -4.93 -10.82
C ARG A 5 -3.26 -4.45 -11.96
N SER A 6 -3.09 -4.94 -13.18
CA SER A 6 -3.92 -4.55 -14.34
C SER A 6 -5.35 -5.07 -14.29
N VAL A 7 -5.69 -6.00 -13.38
CA VAL A 7 -7.07 -6.46 -13.19
C VAL A 7 -7.88 -5.35 -12.55
N GLY A 8 -8.88 -4.87 -13.29
CA GLY A 8 -9.71 -3.75 -12.90
C GLY A 8 -10.41 -3.91 -11.55
N VAL A 9 -10.88 -2.79 -11.01
CA VAL A 9 -11.59 -2.72 -9.74
C VAL A 9 -13.08 -2.99 -9.97
N GLY A 10 -13.70 -3.72 -9.05
CA GLY A 10 -15.13 -4.08 -9.07
C GLY A 10 -15.38 -5.52 -9.55
N PRO A 11 -16.48 -6.16 -9.11
CA PRO A 11 -16.81 -7.54 -9.47
C PRO A 11 -17.01 -7.74 -10.99
N GLN A 12 -17.44 -6.71 -11.71
CA GLN A 12 -17.62 -6.71 -13.16
C GLN A 12 -16.31 -6.83 -13.95
N ASN A 13 -15.18 -6.47 -13.32
CA ASN A 13 -13.84 -6.51 -13.93
C ASN A 13 -13.01 -7.68 -13.36
N ALA A 14 -13.66 -8.65 -12.71
CA ALA A 14 -12.97 -9.75 -12.09
C ALA A 14 -12.42 -10.71 -13.15
N ALA A 15 -11.11 -10.94 -13.13
CA ALA A 15 -10.47 -11.98 -13.94
C ALA A 15 -10.74 -13.36 -13.34
N VAL A 16 -11.37 -14.24 -14.10
CA VAL A 16 -11.63 -15.64 -13.72
C VAL A 16 -10.77 -16.54 -14.60
N VAL A 17 -10.05 -17.47 -13.97
CA VAL A 17 -9.26 -18.50 -14.65
C VAL A 17 -9.78 -19.84 -14.19
N GLU A 18 -10.13 -20.70 -15.15
CA GLU A 18 -10.52 -22.07 -14.91
C GLU A 18 -9.33 -22.99 -15.20
N PHE A 19 -8.95 -23.82 -14.21
CA PHE A 19 -7.87 -24.78 -14.37
C PHE A 19 -8.44 -26.08 -14.90
N LEU A 20 -7.91 -26.50 -16.05
CA LEU A 20 -8.26 -27.73 -16.75
C LEU A 20 -7.39 -28.89 -16.27
N SER A 21 -7.96 -30.09 -16.31
CA SER A 21 -7.25 -31.36 -16.09
C SER A 21 -7.05 -32.06 -17.44
N PRO A 22 -5.86 -32.64 -17.73
CA PRO A 22 -4.70 -32.78 -16.83
C PRO A 22 -3.75 -31.57 -16.84
N LEU A 23 -3.90 -30.64 -17.77
CA LEU A 23 -2.95 -29.54 -18.00
C LEU A 23 -3.67 -28.22 -18.28
N THR A 24 -3.18 -27.14 -17.69
CA THR A 24 -3.59 -25.76 -17.99
C THR A 24 -2.38 -24.98 -18.50
N ILE A 25 -2.51 -24.31 -19.65
CA ILE A 25 -1.45 -23.48 -20.24
C ILE A 25 -1.83 -22.01 -20.12
N LEU A 26 -0.97 -21.20 -19.50
CA LEU A 26 -1.11 -19.74 -19.45
C LEU A 26 -0.24 -19.09 -20.53
N CYS A 27 -0.86 -18.68 -21.63
CA CYS A 27 -0.20 -18.08 -22.80
C CYS A 27 -0.64 -16.61 -22.99
N GLY A 28 0.21 -15.78 -23.61
CA GLY A 28 -0.09 -14.39 -23.94
C GLY A 28 1.18 -13.53 -24.05
N PRO A 29 1.08 -12.27 -24.53
CA PRO A 29 2.20 -11.36 -24.63
C PRO A 29 2.78 -10.93 -23.27
N ASN A 30 3.95 -10.28 -23.27
CA ASN A 30 4.52 -9.67 -22.06
C ASN A 30 3.58 -8.59 -21.53
N GLY A 31 3.39 -8.53 -20.21
CA GLY A 31 2.41 -7.63 -19.58
C GLY A 31 0.98 -8.14 -19.56
N ALA A 32 0.65 -9.28 -20.20
CA ALA A 32 -0.71 -9.85 -20.20
C ALA A 32 -1.21 -10.37 -18.83
N GLY A 33 -0.40 -10.31 -17.77
CA GLY A 33 -0.80 -10.73 -16.42
C GLY A 33 -0.57 -12.22 -16.09
N LYS A 34 0.14 -12.98 -16.94
CA LYS A 34 0.48 -14.40 -16.67
C LYS A 34 1.14 -14.62 -15.31
N THR A 35 2.20 -13.84 -15.02
CA THR A 35 2.88 -13.86 -13.72
C THR A 35 1.94 -13.50 -12.57
N THR A 36 1.01 -12.56 -12.81
CA THR A 36 0.02 -12.13 -11.81
C THR A 36 -0.95 -13.25 -11.42
N VAL A 37 -1.32 -14.13 -12.34
CA VAL A 37 -2.10 -15.35 -12.02
C VAL A 37 -1.33 -16.23 -11.03
N ILE A 38 -0.05 -16.48 -11.30
CA ILE A 38 0.81 -17.31 -10.44
C ILE A 38 1.03 -16.65 -9.07
N GLU A 39 1.27 -15.34 -9.02
CA GLU A 39 1.40 -14.59 -7.78
C GLU A 39 0.11 -14.62 -6.95
N ALA A 40 -1.06 -14.52 -7.59
CA ALA A 40 -2.35 -14.62 -6.90
C ALA A 40 -2.61 -16.04 -6.34
N LEU A 41 -2.22 -17.10 -7.06
CA LEU A 41 -2.26 -18.46 -6.55
C LEU A 41 -1.35 -18.66 -5.33
N LYS A 42 -0.14 -18.11 -5.38
CA LYS A 42 0.76 -18.13 -4.23
C LYS A 42 0.14 -17.36 -3.06
N TYR A 43 -0.33 -16.14 -3.29
CA TYR A 43 -0.93 -15.31 -2.25
C TYR A 43 -2.14 -15.98 -1.58
N VAL A 44 -3.06 -16.58 -2.34
CA VAL A 44 -4.25 -17.21 -1.75
C VAL A 44 -3.91 -18.44 -0.92
N THR A 45 -2.88 -19.20 -1.33
CA THR A 45 -2.45 -20.42 -0.63
C THR A 45 -1.55 -20.14 0.57
N THR A 46 -0.53 -19.29 0.44
CA THR A 46 0.46 -19.03 1.49
C THR A 46 0.19 -17.77 2.30
N GLY A 47 -0.54 -16.79 1.74
CA GLY A 47 -0.69 -15.46 2.31
C GLY A 47 0.50 -14.53 2.07
N GLU A 48 1.58 -15.03 1.48
CA GLU A 48 2.74 -14.21 1.15
C GLU A 48 2.46 -13.30 -0.04
N LEU A 49 2.88 -12.04 0.09
CA LEU A 49 2.88 -11.09 -1.00
C LEU A 49 4.01 -11.41 -2.00
N PRO A 50 3.86 -11.02 -3.29
CA PRO A 50 4.96 -11.12 -4.25
C PRO A 50 6.17 -10.32 -3.77
N LYS A 51 7.37 -10.70 -4.20
CA LYS A 51 8.63 -10.01 -3.86
C LYS A 51 8.53 -8.52 -4.26
N GLY A 52 8.21 -7.64 -3.31
CA GLY A 52 7.94 -6.21 -3.54
C GLY A 52 6.95 -5.62 -2.53
N ASN A 53 6.71 -4.30 -2.63
CA ASN A 53 5.82 -3.54 -1.75
C ASN A 53 4.33 -3.87 -2.02
N LEU A 54 3.46 -3.89 -0.99
CA LEU A 54 2.00 -4.11 -1.07
C LEU A 54 1.33 -3.24 -2.15
N GLN A 55 1.82 -2.01 -2.30
CA GLN A 55 1.33 -1.04 -3.28
C GLN A 55 1.50 -1.47 -4.74
N ALA A 56 2.38 -2.44 -5.02
CA ALA A 56 2.61 -2.97 -6.37
C ALA A 56 1.71 -4.16 -6.73
N PHE A 57 0.99 -4.73 -5.76
CA PHE A 57 0.09 -5.86 -5.99
C PHE A 57 -1.37 -5.44 -6.12
N ILE A 58 -1.80 -4.44 -5.34
CA ILE A 58 -3.14 -3.84 -5.46
C ILE A 58 -3.17 -2.91 -6.69
N HIS A 59 -4.30 -2.87 -7.40
CA HIS A 59 -4.49 -1.96 -8.54
C HIS A 59 -4.26 -0.50 -8.12
N ASP A 60 -3.51 0.25 -8.92
CA ASP A 60 -3.08 1.60 -8.57
C ASP A 60 -4.28 2.53 -8.37
N ILE A 61 -4.39 3.07 -7.15
CA ILE A 61 -5.42 4.01 -6.74
C ILE A 61 -5.47 5.26 -7.63
N ARG A 62 -4.33 5.72 -8.14
CA ARG A 62 -4.22 6.93 -8.96
C ARG A 62 -4.96 6.77 -10.29
N LEU A 63 -5.04 5.55 -10.82
CA LEU A 63 -5.72 5.24 -12.07
C LEU A 63 -7.24 5.14 -11.90
N CYS A 64 -7.72 4.87 -10.69
CA CYS A 64 -9.14 4.66 -10.42
C CYS A 64 -9.89 5.91 -9.94
N ASP A 65 -9.17 6.98 -9.57
CA ASP A 65 -9.67 8.16 -8.85
C ASP A 65 -10.65 7.84 -7.69
N LYS A 66 -10.42 6.72 -7.02
CA LYS A 66 -11.23 6.26 -5.88
C LYS A 66 -10.49 6.52 -4.58
N ALA A 67 -11.24 6.80 -3.51
CA ALA A 67 -10.67 6.98 -2.17
C ALA A 67 -10.17 5.65 -1.56
N ARG A 68 -10.62 4.52 -2.09
CA ARG A 68 -10.31 3.16 -1.64
C ARG A 68 -10.35 2.19 -2.81
N VAL A 69 -9.41 1.26 -2.84
CA VAL A 69 -9.40 0.12 -3.78
C VAL A 69 -9.44 -1.17 -2.97
N ASP A 70 -10.43 -2.00 -3.27
CA ASP A 70 -10.59 -3.33 -2.71
C ASP A 70 -10.06 -4.37 -3.71
N ALA A 71 -9.08 -5.15 -3.26
CA ALA A 71 -8.53 -6.28 -3.99
C ALA A 71 -9.00 -7.60 -3.38
N SER A 72 -9.26 -8.61 -4.20
CA SER A 72 -9.54 -9.96 -3.70
C SER A 72 -9.05 -11.07 -4.63
N VAL A 73 -8.54 -12.13 -4.00
CA VAL A 73 -8.26 -13.42 -4.65
C VAL A 73 -9.20 -14.47 -4.08
N LYS A 74 -9.89 -15.18 -4.96
CA LYS A 74 -10.74 -16.32 -4.64
C LYS A 74 -10.20 -17.54 -5.36
N LEU A 75 -9.95 -18.63 -4.63
CA LEU A 75 -9.57 -19.93 -5.16
C LEU A 75 -10.61 -20.95 -4.75
N LYS A 76 -11.21 -21.62 -5.73
CA LYS A 76 -12.12 -22.75 -5.54
C LYS A 76 -11.38 -24.02 -5.94
N PHE A 77 -11.36 -25.01 -5.07
CA PHE A 77 -10.72 -26.30 -5.33
C PHE A 77 -11.52 -27.43 -4.71
N ARG A 78 -11.19 -28.67 -5.09
CA ARG A 78 -11.71 -29.89 -4.45
C ARG A 78 -10.61 -30.46 -3.57
N ASP A 79 -10.91 -30.73 -2.30
CA ASP A 79 -9.95 -31.37 -1.40
C ASP A 79 -9.82 -32.88 -1.67
N ILE A 80 -8.88 -33.54 -0.99
CA ILE A 80 -8.65 -34.99 -1.10
C ILE A 80 -9.86 -35.84 -0.68
N ARG A 81 -10.83 -35.25 0.04
CA ARG A 81 -12.07 -35.90 0.48
C ARG A 81 -13.22 -35.64 -0.50
N GLY A 82 -12.94 -35.00 -1.63
CA GLY A 82 -13.94 -34.67 -2.64
C GLY A 82 -14.79 -33.44 -2.32
N ARG A 83 -14.51 -32.72 -1.23
CA ARG A 83 -15.29 -31.54 -0.80
C ARG A 83 -14.87 -30.30 -1.58
N CYS A 84 -15.84 -29.46 -1.92
CA CYS A 84 -15.58 -28.18 -2.56
C CYS A 84 -15.18 -27.13 -1.51
N CYS A 85 -13.94 -26.66 -1.60
CA CYS A 85 -13.38 -25.64 -0.72
C CYS A 85 -13.23 -24.32 -1.49
N VAL A 86 -13.48 -23.21 -0.80
CA VAL A 86 -13.25 -21.86 -1.34
C VAL A 86 -12.41 -21.06 -0.34
N VAL A 87 -11.24 -20.61 -0.79
CA VAL A 87 -10.38 -19.71 -0.01
C VAL A 87 -10.49 -18.32 -0.60
N THR A 88 -10.78 -17.33 0.24
CA THR A 88 -10.86 -15.92 -0.14
C THR A 88 -9.88 -15.12 0.67
N ARG A 89 -9.02 -14.36 0.01
CA ARG A 89 -8.18 -13.33 0.65
C ARG A 89 -8.52 -11.96 0.08
N ARG A 90 -8.55 -10.95 0.95
CA ARG A 90 -8.89 -9.56 0.60
C ARG A 90 -7.79 -8.63 1.05
N MET A 91 -7.56 -7.58 0.27
CA MET A 91 -6.61 -6.51 0.59
C MET A 91 -7.29 -5.18 0.29
N MET A 92 -6.92 -4.14 1.02
CA MET A 92 -7.49 -2.82 0.85
C MET A 92 -6.35 -1.81 0.79
N GLN A 93 -6.47 -0.86 -0.12
CA GLN A 93 -5.58 0.29 -0.18
C GLN A 93 -6.42 1.56 -0.13
N PHE A 94 -5.95 2.56 0.61
CA PHE A 94 -6.60 3.85 0.77
C PHE A 94 -5.78 4.96 0.10
N LYS A 95 -6.46 5.93 -0.51
CA LYS A 95 -5.82 7.12 -1.11
C LYS A 95 -5.38 8.04 0.03
N GLY A 96 -4.18 7.80 0.54
CA GLY A 96 -3.56 8.62 1.58
C GLY A 96 -4.30 8.65 2.92
N ALA A 97 -3.73 9.45 3.79
CA ALA A 97 -3.98 9.70 5.20
C ALA A 97 -5.37 10.30 5.54
N LYS A 98 -6.48 9.87 4.90
CA LYS A 98 -7.80 10.49 5.12
C LYS A 98 -8.25 10.47 6.58
N ILE A 99 -7.98 9.40 7.32
CA ILE A 99 -8.29 9.34 8.75
C ILE A 99 -7.33 10.21 9.58
N LEU A 100 -6.04 10.23 9.23
CA LEU A 100 -5.04 11.04 9.92
C LEU A 100 -5.31 12.54 9.78
N ASN A 101 -5.74 12.98 8.58
CA ASN A 101 -6.16 14.36 8.33
C ASN A 101 -7.42 14.72 9.13
N LEU A 102 -8.36 13.78 9.32
CA LEU A 102 -9.55 13.99 10.17
C LEU A 102 -9.21 14.02 11.66
N LEU A 103 -8.22 13.23 12.10
CA LEU A 103 -7.74 13.21 13.48
C LEU A 103 -6.83 14.40 13.80
N GLY A 104 -6.33 15.12 12.79
CA GLY A 104 -5.37 16.21 12.96
C GLY A 104 -4.01 15.74 13.51
N LEU A 105 -3.68 14.45 13.35
CA LEU A 105 -2.46 13.86 13.89
C LEU A 105 -1.49 13.45 12.76
N PRO A 106 -0.18 13.72 12.89
CA PRO A 106 0.85 13.11 12.05
C PRO A 106 0.76 11.58 12.05
N ALA A 107 1.07 10.95 10.90
CA ALA A 107 1.10 9.48 10.77
C ALA A 107 2.00 8.82 11.82
N ALA A 108 3.15 9.43 12.10
CA ALA A 108 4.13 8.95 13.07
C ALA A 108 3.58 8.85 14.50
N ILE A 109 2.58 9.64 14.89
CA ILE A 109 1.95 9.51 16.21
C ILE A 109 1.14 8.21 16.28
N LEU A 110 0.40 7.87 15.22
CA LEU A 110 -0.32 6.60 15.20
C LEU A 110 0.64 5.42 15.19
N ASP A 111 1.74 5.50 14.44
CA ASP A 111 2.67 4.38 14.26
C ASP A 111 3.56 4.15 15.49
N TYR A 112 4.16 5.20 16.04
CA TYR A 112 5.14 5.07 17.13
C TYR A 112 4.55 5.18 18.53
N VAL A 113 3.33 5.73 18.68
CA VAL A 113 2.72 5.96 20.01
C VAL A 113 1.44 5.16 20.19
N VAL A 114 0.46 5.30 19.30
CA VAL A 114 -0.88 4.70 19.50
C VAL A 114 -0.91 3.21 19.16
N PHE A 115 -0.32 2.82 18.02
CA PHE A 115 -0.29 1.45 17.50
C PHE A 115 1.13 0.90 17.42
N CYS A 116 1.99 1.34 18.35
CA CYS A 116 3.36 0.87 18.43
C CYS A 116 3.41 -0.66 18.51
N HIS A 117 4.22 -1.27 17.65
CA HIS A 117 4.40 -2.72 17.65
C HIS A 117 5.02 -3.17 18.97
N GLN A 118 4.56 -4.28 19.54
CA GLN A 118 4.99 -4.75 20.87
C GLN A 118 6.52 -4.95 20.96
N GLU A 119 7.14 -5.42 19.87
CA GLU A 119 8.60 -5.60 19.80
C GLU A 119 9.37 -4.28 19.68
N GLU A 120 8.69 -3.20 19.29
CA GLU A 120 9.27 -1.88 19.11
C GLU A 120 8.92 -0.90 20.23
N SER A 121 8.18 -1.32 21.27
CA SER A 121 7.69 -0.42 22.32
C SER A 121 8.80 0.23 23.15
N SER A 122 10.01 -0.33 23.11
CA SER A 122 11.21 0.22 23.76
C SER A 122 11.96 1.24 22.90
N TRP A 123 11.43 1.66 21.75
CA TRP A 123 12.08 2.65 20.89
C TRP A 123 12.47 3.97 21.58
N PRO A 124 11.81 4.46 22.65
CA PRO A 124 12.30 5.64 23.37
C PRO A 124 13.69 5.44 24.00
N LEU A 125 14.11 4.18 24.13
CA LEU A 125 15.41 3.76 24.66
C LEU A 125 16.39 3.33 23.55
N ASP A 126 16.01 3.46 22.27
CA ASP A 126 16.90 3.16 21.15
C ASP A 126 18.08 4.12 21.08
N GLU A 127 19.06 3.76 20.26
CA GLU A 127 20.23 4.59 19.98
C GLU A 127 19.87 6.00 19.48
N PRO A 128 20.67 7.04 19.82
CA PRO A 128 20.30 8.44 19.61
C PRO A 128 19.90 8.81 18.18
N LYS A 129 20.49 8.14 17.19
CA LYS A 129 20.19 8.37 15.77
C LYS A 129 18.75 7.95 15.41
N LYS A 130 18.36 6.72 15.76
CA LYS A 130 17.01 6.19 15.49
C LYS A 130 15.95 6.96 16.27
N LEU A 131 16.26 7.27 17.53
CA LEU A 131 15.40 8.09 18.37
C LEU A 131 15.13 9.46 17.74
N LYS A 132 16.19 10.11 17.24
CA LYS A 132 16.09 11.40 16.55
C LYS A 132 15.24 11.30 15.28
N GLU A 133 15.44 10.27 14.46
CA GLU A 133 14.65 10.06 13.24
C GLU A 133 13.15 9.95 13.56
N ARG A 134 12.77 9.14 14.56
CA ARG A 134 11.36 9.02 15.00
C ARG A 134 10.79 10.34 15.52
N PHE A 135 11.57 11.12 16.30
CA PHE A 135 11.13 12.44 16.76
C PHE A 135 10.96 13.45 15.61
N ASP A 136 11.89 13.48 14.66
CA ASP A 136 11.80 14.36 13.50
C ASP A 136 10.54 14.08 12.67
N GLU A 137 10.11 12.81 12.59
CA GLU A 137 8.87 12.39 11.95
C GLU A 137 7.62 12.76 12.77
N ILE A 138 7.62 12.54 14.09
CA ILE A 138 6.52 12.92 15.00
C ILE A 138 6.26 14.43 14.94
N PHE A 139 7.32 15.23 14.99
CA PHE A 139 7.23 16.69 14.98
C PHE A 139 7.22 17.30 13.57
N GLN A 140 7.28 16.47 12.52
CA GLN A 140 7.31 16.91 11.12
C GLN A 140 8.36 18.01 10.85
N VAL A 141 9.56 17.86 11.43
CA VAL A 141 10.60 18.90 11.45
C VAL A 141 10.99 19.33 10.03
N THR A 142 11.02 18.40 9.08
CA THR A 142 11.32 18.69 7.67
C THR A 142 10.31 19.65 7.02
N GLY A 143 9.04 19.62 7.44
CA GLY A 143 8.01 20.54 6.97
C GLY A 143 8.27 21.97 7.48
N TYR A 144 8.60 22.11 8.75
CA TYR A 144 8.93 23.41 9.36
C TYR A 144 10.19 24.03 8.76
N VAL A 145 11.26 23.24 8.57
CA VAL A 145 12.51 23.74 7.96
C VAL A 145 12.25 24.29 6.56
N LYS A 146 11.50 23.56 5.72
CA LYS A 146 11.13 24.03 4.37
C LYS A 146 10.29 25.30 4.41
N ALA A 147 9.32 25.39 5.32
CA ALA A 147 8.49 26.57 5.46
C ALA A 147 9.32 27.81 5.86
N ILE A 148 10.26 27.64 6.79
CA ILE A 148 11.21 28.70 7.19
C ILE A 148 12.08 29.14 6.01
N ASP A 149 12.56 28.21 5.20
CA ASP A 149 13.39 28.53 4.04
C ASP A 149 12.61 29.31 2.98
N VAL A 150 11.34 28.96 2.74
CA VAL A 150 10.45 29.72 1.86
C VAL A 150 10.24 31.13 2.40
N LEU A 151 9.92 31.29 3.70
CA LEU A 151 9.73 32.61 4.31
C LEU A 151 10.98 33.49 4.23
N LYS A 152 12.17 32.91 4.44
CA LYS A 152 13.44 33.63 4.31
C LYS A 152 13.70 34.08 2.87
N LYS A 153 13.31 33.26 1.89
CA LYS A 153 13.47 33.59 0.46
C LYS A 153 12.54 34.74 0.07
N GLU A 154 11.27 34.64 0.42
CA GLU A 154 10.26 35.70 0.18
C GLU A 154 10.68 37.02 0.83
N LEU A 155 11.20 36.99 2.07
CA LEU A 155 11.67 38.20 2.75
C LEU A 155 12.84 38.86 1.98
N LYS A 156 13.79 38.07 1.47
CA LYS A 156 14.91 38.60 0.68
C LYS A 156 14.46 39.22 -0.64
N GLU A 157 13.53 38.57 -1.33
CA GLU A 157 12.99 39.07 -2.61
C GLU A 157 12.17 40.35 -2.40
N ASN A 158 11.31 40.39 -1.39
CA ASN A 158 10.50 41.58 -1.08
C ASN A 158 11.33 42.77 -0.58
N VAL A 159 12.39 42.53 0.20
CA VAL A 159 13.34 43.59 0.58
C VAL A 159 14.04 44.14 -0.66
N LEU A 160 14.42 43.29 -1.62
CA LEU A 160 15.03 43.75 -2.87
C LEU A 160 14.11 44.68 -3.67
N PHE A 161 12.80 44.40 -3.67
CA PHE A 161 11.78 45.22 -4.37
C PHE A 161 11.52 46.60 -3.74
N ILE A 162 11.84 46.83 -2.47
CA ILE A 162 11.64 48.13 -1.81
C ILE A 162 12.81 49.09 -2.10
N PHE A 163 13.95 48.58 -2.57
CA PHE A 163 15.15 49.37 -2.89
C PHE A 163 15.32 49.67 -4.39
N PHE A 164 14.33 49.37 -5.24
CA PHE A 164 14.23 49.80 -6.64
C PHE A 164 12.99 50.67 -6.84
#